data_AF-A0A948R042-F1
#
_entry.id   AF-A0A948R042-F1
#
_cell.length_a   1.000
_cell.length_b   1.000
_cell.length_c   1.000
_cell.angle_alpha   90.00
_cell.angle_beta   90.00
_cell.angle_gamma   90.00
#
_symmetry.space_group_name_H-M   'P 1'
#
loop_
_entity.id
_entity.type
_entity.pdbx_description
1 polymer ?
#
loop_
_entity_poly.entity_id
_entity_poly.type
_entity_poly.pdbx_seq_one_letter_code
_entity_poly.pdbx_strand_id
1 'polypeptide(L)'
;MTGLVCMLAVPVGVVRSEDKPGAGANSAAAAADGADWPCAQRKVDKLTSAQIWDGPPVDDIRDWWKDKEAAKLVRFLISRRIQMDEAETAIAKFAESIPEGEQRDKRLTLLFAGILQETNSSRSGIITGIERFQDRQRARARKLQEESTAIAELRKRQAAGENVDDEFTKAQEEYDWNARVFKEREDNLPLACEIPVEIEQRAFALGRAIRFHMS
;
A
#
# COMPACT_ATOMS: atom_id res chain seq x y z
N MET A 1 -55.64 20.77 -53.02
CA MET A 1 -55.95 19.38 -52.65
C MET A 1 -55.05 18.49 -53.50
N THR A 2 -54.21 17.70 -52.81
CA THR A 2 -53.54 16.44 -53.26
C THR A 2 -52.83 16.45 -54.63
N GLY A 3 -51.50 16.30 -54.77
CA GLY A 3 -50.50 15.64 -53.93
C GLY A 3 -49.92 14.44 -54.70
N LEU A 4 -48.75 14.61 -55.32
CA LEU A 4 -47.88 13.51 -55.74
C LEU A 4 -46.43 13.99 -55.66
N VAL A 5 -45.76 13.66 -54.56
CA VAL A 5 -44.35 14.00 -54.32
C VAL A 5 -43.48 12.85 -54.82
N CYS A 6 -42.59 13.19 -55.76
CA CYS A 6 -41.58 12.32 -56.32
C CYS A 6 -40.50 12.01 -55.27
N MET A 7 -40.19 10.73 -55.06
CA MET A 7 -39.10 10.26 -54.20
C MET A 7 -37.75 10.78 -54.71
N LEU A 8 -37.08 11.60 -53.90
CA LEU A 8 -35.67 11.95 -54.10
C LEU A 8 -34.79 10.99 -53.29
N ALA A 9 -33.84 10.36 -53.99
CA ALA A 9 -32.80 9.52 -53.43
C ALA A 9 -31.80 10.35 -52.59
N VAL A 10 -31.40 9.81 -51.44
CA VAL A 10 -30.36 10.36 -50.58
C VAL A 10 -29.01 9.75 -50.97
N PRO A 11 -27.97 10.53 -51.30
CA PRO A 11 -26.61 10.01 -51.34
C PRO A 11 -25.99 10.07 -49.94
N VAL A 12 -25.47 8.93 -49.49
CA VAL A 12 -24.64 8.80 -48.29
C VAL A 12 -23.30 9.50 -48.57
N GLY A 13 -23.11 10.68 -47.96
CA GLY A 13 -21.86 11.43 -47.99
C GLY A 13 -20.92 10.97 -46.89
N VAL A 14 -19.75 10.46 -47.30
CA VAL A 14 -18.59 10.15 -46.46
C VAL A 14 -18.05 11.42 -45.80
N VAL A 15 -17.95 11.44 -44.47
CA VAL A 15 -17.19 12.46 -43.74
C VAL A 15 -15.76 11.96 -43.55
N ARG A 16 -14.79 12.76 -44.00
CA ARG A 16 -13.36 12.59 -43.77
C ARG A 16 -12.82 13.92 -43.21
N SER A 17 -11.68 13.81 -42.51
CA SER A 17 -10.87 14.87 -41.87
C SER A 17 -11.31 15.18 -40.43
N GLU A 18 -10.46 15.37 -39.43
CA GLU A 18 -9.00 15.55 -39.23
C GLU A 18 -8.84 15.38 -37.68
N ASP A 19 -7.79 14.87 -37.04
CA ASP A 19 -6.47 15.49 -36.86
C ASP A 19 -5.67 14.63 -35.85
N LYS A 20 -4.34 14.62 -36.00
CA LYS A 20 -3.37 14.10 -35.01
C LYS A 20 -2.58 15.30 -34.48
N PRO A 21 -2.34 15.38 -33.17
CA PRO A 21 -0.95 15.31 -32.68
C PRO A 21 -0.90 14.43 -31.42
N GLY A 22 0.18 13.73 -31.04
CA GLY A 22 1.59 14.06 -31.10
C GLY A 22 2.14 13.80 -29.69
N ALA A 23 3.09 12.87 -29.58
CA ALA A 23 4.05 12.64 -28.49
C ALA A 23 3.59 12.78 -27.02
N GLY A 24 3.59 11.65 -26.32
CA GLY A 24 3.59 11.55 -24.86
C GLY A 24 4.48 10.41 -24.38
N ALA A 25 5.74 10.38 -24.83
CA ALA A 25 6.78 9.63 -24.13
C ALA A 25 7.20 10.48 -22.92
N ASN A 26 6.81 10.07 -21.72
CA ASN A 26 7.36 10.42 -20.40
C ASN A 26 6.65 9.48 -19.41
N SER A 27 7.28 8.58 -18.66
CA SER A 27 8.51 8.79 -17.91
C SER A 27 9.24 7.47 -17.68
N ALA A 28 10.39 7.30 -18.31
CA ALA A 28 11.47 6.48 -17.78
C ALA A 28 12.47 7.42 -17.12
N ALA A 29 12.27 7.76 -15.84
CA ALA A 29 13.28 8.36 -14.96
C ALA A 29 12.74 8.51 -13.52
N ALA A 30 12.68 7.41 -12.78
CA ALA A 30 12.83 7.36 -11.32
C ALA A 30 13.21 5.93 -10.89
N ALA A 31 14.16 5.32 -11.59
CA ALA A 31 14.72 4.03 -11.21
C ALA A 31 16.12 4.25 -10.65
N ALA A 32 16.23 4.21 -9.32
CA ALA A 32 17.46 3.77 -8.64
C ALA A 32 17.19 3.35 -7.19
N ASP A 33 16.31 4.05 -6.46
CA ASP A 33 16.08 3.73 -5.03
C ASP A 33 14.64 3.26 -4.71
N GLY A 34 13.81 3.04 -5.74
CA GLY A 34 12.38 2.71 -5.61
C GLY A 34 11.84 1.68 -6.61
N ALA A 35 12.70 0.96 -7.33
CA ALA A 35 12.28 0.01 -8.39
C ALA A 35 11.63 -1.27 -7.84
N ASP A 36 11.83 -1.56 -6.55
CA ASP A 36 11.43 -2.83 -5.93
C ASP A 36 10.23 -2.71 -4.99
N TRP A 37 9.77 -1.49 -4.74
CA TRP A 37 8.62 -1.25 -3.88
C TRP A 37 7.31 -1.39 -4.68
N PRO A 38 6.39 -2.28 -4.27
CA PRO A 38 5.26 -2.66 -5.10
C PRO A 38 4.02 -1.76 -4.92
N CYS A 39 4.03 -0.85 -3.94
CA CYS A 39 2.87 0.01 -3.65
C CYS A 39 2.91 1.31 -4.45
N ALA A 40 1.73 1.86 -4.76
CA ALA A 40 1.60 3.14 -5.46
C ALA A 40 2.17 4.32 -4.64
N GLN A 41 2.08 4.26 -3.31
CA GLN A 41 2.69 5.23 -2.42
C GLN A 41 4.21 5.06 -2.39
N ARG A 42 4.95 6.18 -2.33
CA ARG A 42 6.41 6.14 -2.15
C ARG A 42 6.75 5.43 -0.85
N LYS A 43 7.82 4.63 -0.88
CA LYS A 43 8.36 4.01 0.32
C LYS A 43 8.91 5.10 1.25
N VAL A 44 8.39 5.14 2.48
CA VAL A 44 8.92 5.95 3.58
C VAL A 44 9.27 5.00 4.71
N ASP A 45 10.57 4.82 4.95
CA ASP A 45 11.07 3.82 5.92
C ASP A 45 10.73 4.21 7.36
N LYS A 46 10.86 5.49 7.69
CA LYS A 46 10.68 5.99 9.05
C LYS A 46 9.98 7.35 9.04
N LEU A 47 8.97 7.48 9.90
CA LEU A 47 8.37 8.76 10.26
C LEU A 47 9.26 9.52 11.21
N THR A 48 9.39 10.80 10.94
CA THR A 48 9.92 11.80 11.87
C THR A 48 8.77 12.46 12.64
N SER A 49 9.06 13.04 13.81
CA SER A 49 8.01 13.77 14.54
C SER A 49 7.45 14.92 13.71
N ALA A 50 8.32 15.66 13.01
CA ALA A 50 7.93 16.82 12.20
C ALA A 50 6.91 16.50 11.09
N GLN A 51 6.79 15.24 10.66
CA GLN A 51 5.81 14.83 9.64
C GLN A 51 4.39 14.65 10.20
N ILE A 52 4.24 14.31 11.48
CA ILE A 52 2.96 13.88 12.05
C ILE A 52 2.58 14.60 13.35
N TRP A 53 3.39 15.57 13.79
CA TRP A 53 3.30 16.23 15.08
C TRP A 53 3.82 17.67 15.02
N ASP A 54 3.11 18.58 15.70
CA ASP A 54 3.40 20.02 15.75
C ASP A 54 3.86 20.50 17.15
N GLY A 55 4.18 19.59 18.06
CA GLY A 55 4.78 19.90 19.36
C GLY A 55 6.31 19.77 19.36
N PRO A 56 6.94 19.66 20.55
CA PRO A 56 8.39 19.51 20.66
C PRO A 56 8.92 18.29 19.89
N PRO A 57 10.15 18.35 19.35
CA PRO A 57 10.75 17.21 18.67
C PRO A 57 10.96 16.04 19.64
N VAL A 58 10.64 14.83 19.18
CA VAL A 58 10.73 13.61 20.00
C VAL A 58 11.63 12.54 19.42
N ASP A 59 12.19 12.77 18.22
CA ASP A 59 12.99 11.79 17.50
C ASP A 59 14.21 11.27 18.28
N ASP A 60 14.72 12.02 19.27
CA ASP A 60 15.87 11.66 20.11
C ASP A 60 15.49 11.07 21.47
N ILE A 61 14.21 11.05 21.83
CA ILE A 61 13.73 10.46 23.08
C ILE A 61 13.79 8.93 22.96
N ARG A 62 14.47 8.27 23.91
CA ARG A 62 14.68 6.80 23.91
C ARG A 62 14.18 6.09 25.16
N ASP A 63 13.80 6.85 26.18
CA ASP A 63 13.48 6.32 27.50
C ASP A 63 12.06 6.63 27.98
N TRP A 64 11.15 6.94 27.04
CA TRP A 64 9.70 7.07 27.31
C TRP A 64 9.12 5.86 28.06
N TRP A 65 9.67 4.66 27.83
CA TRP A 65 9.22 3.41 28.47
C TRP A 65 9.50 3.35 29.98
N LYS A 66 10.32 4.27 30.51
CA LYS A 66 10.57 4.40 31.95
C LYS A 66 9.33 4.94 32.67
N ASP A 67 8.53 5.80 32.04
CA ASP A 67 7.21 6.18 32.55
C ASP A 67 6.26 5.01 32.30
N LYS A 68 5.93 4.27 33.36
CA LYS A 68 5.13 3.04 33.27
C LYS A 68 3.69 3.30 32.85
N GLU A 69 3.13 4.45 33.22
CA GLU A 69 1.77 4.82 32.85
C GLU A 69 1.71 5.21 31.38
N ALA A 70 2.64 6.06 30.93
CA ALA A 70 2.78 6.39 29.52
C ALA A 70 3.02 5.13 28.69
N ALA A 71 3.93 4.25 29.10
CA ALA A 71 4.23 3.01 28.37
C ALA A 71 3.03 2.07 28.26
N LYS A 72 2.21 1.97 29.32
CA LYS A 72 0.96 1.20 29.28
C LYS A 72 -0.03 1.83 28.31
N LEU A 73 -0.15 3.16 28.32
CA LEU A 73 -1.04 3.89 27.44
C LEU A 73 -0.60 3.80 25.98
N VAL A 74 0.69 3.91 25.65
CA VAL A 74 1.21 3.71 24.29
C VAL A 74 0.73 2.38 23.72
N ARG A 75 0.91 1.26 24.45
CA ARG A 75 0.48 -0.08 24.00
C ARG A 75 -1.03 -0.18 23.74
N PHE A 76 -1.83 0.56 24.52
CA PHE A 76 -3.27 0.66 24.30
C PHE A 76 -3.57 1.49 23.03
N LEU A 77 -2.97 2.68 22.90
CA LEU A 77 -3.24 3.61 21.81
C LEU A 77 -2.80 3.08 20.43
N ILE A 78 -1.66 2.38 20.33
CA ILE A 78 -1.17 1.84 19.06
C ILE A 78 -1.98 0.64 18.56
N SER A 79 -2.83 0.05 19.40
CA SER A 79 -3.69 -1.06 18.99
C SER A 79 -4.76 -0.57 18.01
N ARG A 80 -4.74 -1.09 16.78
CA ARG A 80 -5.74 -0.79 15.74
C ARG A 80 -7.17 -1.22 16.10
N ARG A 81 -7.34 -2.07 17.12
CA ARG A 81 -8.67 -2.49 17.59
C ARG A 81 -9.38 -1.41 18.41
N ILE A 82 -8.62 -0.49 18.99
CA ILE A 82 -9.15 0.58 19.82
C ILE A 82 -9.67 1.70 18.93
N GLN A 83 -10.93 2.05 19.09
CA GLN A 83 -11.55 3.14 18.34
C GLN A 83 -10.94 4.50 18.75
N MET A 84 -11.00 5.49 17.86
CA MET A 84 -10.34 6.78 18.11
C MET A 84 -10.96 7.57 19.26
N ASP A 85 -12.27 7.46 19.48
CA ASP A 85 -12.99 8.06 20.61
C ASP A 85 -12.53 7.48 21.97
N GLU A 86 -12.33 6.17 22.04
CA GLU A 86 -11.77 5.50 23.21
C GLU A 86 -10.31 5.94 23.46
N ALA A 87 -9.53 6.08 22.39
CA ALA A 87 -8.15 6.54 22.45
C ALA A 87 -8.06 7.98 22.96
N GLU A 88 -8.88 8.89 22.42
CA GLU A 88 -8.99 10.28 22.86
C GLU A 88 -9.41 10.37 24.33
N THR A 89 -10.40 9.58 24.75
CA THR A 89 -10.83 9.50 26.15
C THR A 89 -9.69 9.05 27.07
N ALA A 90 -8.89 8.07 26.65
CA ALA A 90 -7.75 7.59 27.43
C ALA A 90 -6.63 8.64 27.53
N ILE A 91 -6.38 9.40 26.46
CA ILE A 91 -5.44 10.51 26.45
C ILE A 91 -5.90 11.63 27.38
N ALA A 92 -7.18 12.02 27.32
CA ALA A 92 -7.76 13.03 28.19
C ALA A 92 -7.60 12.67 29.66
N LYS A 93 -7.97 11.44 30.04
CA LYS A 93 -7.79 10.92 31.41
C LYS A 93 -6.34 10.95 31.86
N PHE A 94 -5.40 10.61 30.98
CA PHE A 94 -3.98 10.68 31.28
C PHE A 94 -3.52 12.13 31.52
N ALA A 95 -3.93 13.06 30.65
CA ALA A 95 -3.62 14.47 30.82
C ALA A 95 -4.20 15.08 32.10
N GLU A 96 -5.47 14.79 32.40
CA GLU A 96 -6.18 15.27 33.60
C GLU A 96 -5.57 14.77 34.90
N SER A 97 -4.92 13.59 34.88
CA SER A 97 -4.20 13.07 36.06
C SER A 97 -2.92 13.84 36.40
N ILE A 98 -2.50 14.76 35.53
CA ILE A 98 -1.28 15.56 35.68
C ILE A 98 -1.70 17.04 35.84
N PRO A 99 -1.21 17.77 36.85
CA PRO A 99 -1.44 19.21 36.95
C PRO A 99 -1.03 19.95 35.68
N GLU A 100 -1.79 20.99 35.32
CA GLU A 100 -1.49 21.83 34.16
C GLU A 100 -0.10 22.47 34.24
N GLY A 101 0.50 22.69 33.08
CA GLY A 101 1.82 23.30 32.92
C GLY A 101 2.89 22.33 32.41
N GLU A 102 4.15 22.75 32.55
CA GLU A 102 5.31 22.13 31.90
C GLU A 102 5.45 20.63 32.17
N GLN A 103 5.05 20.15 33.34
CA GLN A 103 5.11 18.73 33.68
C GLN A 103 4.12 17.89 32.87
N ARG A 104 2.91 18.41 32.61
CA ARG A 104 1.93 17.75 31.72
C ARG A 104 2.49 17.69 30.30
N ASP A 105 3.00 18.80 29.79
CA ASP A 105 3.56 18.88 28.44
C ASP A 105 4.73 17.91 28.25
N LYS A 106 5.62 17.81 29.24
CA LYS A 106 6.71 16.83 29.25
C LYS A 106 6.20 15.40 29.17
N ARG A 107 5.21 15.02 29.99
CA ARG A 107 4.65 13.65 29.98
C ARG A 107 3.87 13.33 28.71
N LEU A 108 3.13 14.30 28.16
CA LEU A 108 2.43 14.15 26.89
C LEU A 108 3.41 14.06 25.70
N THR A 109 4.52 14.79 25.76
CA THR A 109 5.62 14.66 24.79
C THR A 109 6.27 13.27 24.87
N LEU A 110 6.51 12.73 26.07
CA LEU A 110 6.99 11.35 26.26
C LEU A 110 6.00 10.31 25.73
N LEU A 111 4.69 10.53 25.94
CA LEU A 111 3.63 9.67 25.40
C LEU A 111 3.69 9.64 23.87
N PHE A 112 3.78 10.80 23.23
CA PHE A 112 3.89 10.90 21.78
C PHE A 112 5.19 10.26 21.26
N ALA A 113 6.33 10.45 21.95
CA ALA A 113 7.59 9.80 21.62
C ALA A 113 7.44 8.27 21.55
N GLY A 114 6.74 7.68 22.52
CA GLY A 114 6.46 6.25 22.53
C GLY A 114 5.55 5.80 21.38
N ILE A 115 4.51 6.58 21.07
CA ILE A 115 3.63 6.32 19.93
C ILE A 115 4.42 6.34 18.62
N LEU A 116 5.24 7.37 18.39
CA LEU A 116 6.06 7.48 17.18
C LEU A 116 7.02 6.30 17.05
N GLN A 117 7.69 5.91 18.13
CA GLN A 117 8.64 4.79 18.11
C GLN A 117 7.94 3.45 17.82
N GLU A 118 6.83 3.16 18.50
CA GLU A 118 6.07 1.92 18.29
C GLU A 118 5.41 1.87 16.90
N THR A 119 4.89 3.00 16.43
CA THR A 119 4.38 3.15 15.05
C THR A 119 5.47 2.84 14.03
N ASN A 120 6.66 3.43 14.18
CA ASN A 120 7.79 3.17 13.28
C ASN A 120 8.24 1.71 13.33
N SER A 121 8.26 1.09 14.51
CA SER A 121 8.57 -0.33 14.69
C SER A 121 7.58 -1.23 13.92
N SER A 122 6.27 -0.99 14.11
CA SER A 122 5.22 -1.73 13.43
C SER A 122 5.29 -1.56 11.91
N ARG A 123 5.42 -0.30 11.46
CA ARG A 123 5.55 0.03 10.04
C ARG A 123 6.73 -0.67 9.38
N SER A 124 7.91 -0.62 10.01
CA SER A 124 9.12 -1.23 9.46
C SER A 124 8.93 -2.73 9.21
N GLY A 125 8.25 -3.43 10.13
CA GLY A 125 7.92 -4.84 9.97
C GLY A 125 7.00 -5.12 8.78
N ILE A 126 5.97 -4.28 8.58
CA ILE A 126 5.03 -4.41 7.47
C ILE A 126 5.70 -4.08 6.13
N ILE A 127 6.45 -2.98 6.06
CA ILE A 127 7.22 -2.58 4.88
C ILE A 127 8.17 -3.70 4.46
N THR A 128 8.94 -4.26 5.39
CA THR A 128 9.82 -5.42 5.13
C THR A 128 9.02 -6.66 4.68
N GLY A 129 7.80 -6.84 5.18
CA GLY A 129 6.89 -7.90 4.76
C GLY A 129 6.46 -7.76 3.29
N ILE A 130 6.11 -6.54 2.89
CA ILE A 130 5.71 -6.18 1.53
C ILE A 130 6.88 -6.36 0.54
N GLU A 131 8.08 -5.92 0.90
CA GLU A 131 9.29 -6.12 0.08
C GLU A 131 9.56 -7.61 -0.16
N ARG A 132 9.59 -8.40 0.92
CA ARG A 132 9.77 -9.85 0.81
C ARG A 132 8.67 -10.52 -0.01
N PHE A 133 7.44 -10.01 0.07
CA PHE A 133 6.34 -10.49 -0.77
C PHE A 133 6.63 -10.20 -2.24
N GLN A 134 7.04 -8.98 -2.59
CA GLN A 134 7.36 -8.59 -3.96
C GLN A 134 8.51 -9.43 -4.54
N ASP A 135 9.55 -9.70 -3.76
CA ASP A 135 10.63 -10.60 -4.17
C ASP A 135 10.12 -11.99 -4.55
N ARG A 136 9.21 -12.55 -3.74
CA ARG A 136 8.59 -13.84 -4.02
C ARG A 136 7.68 -13.78 -5.24
N GLN A 137 6.93 -12.69 -5.45
CA GLN A 137 6.10 -12.53 -6.65
C GLN A 137 6.96 -12.50 -7.91
N ARG A 138 8.08 -11.77 -7.90
CA ARG A 138 9.01 -11.74 -9.03
C ARG A 138 9.64 -13.10 -9.31
N ALA A 139 10.03 -13.82 -8.26
CA ALA A 139 10.53 -15.19 -8.41
C ALA A 139 9.48 -16.13 -9.01
N ARG A 140 8.21 -16.00 -8.61
CA ARG A 140 7.11 -16.79 -9.18
C ARG A 140 6.77 -16.40 -10.62
N ALA A 141 6.80 -15.12 -10.96
CA ALA A 141 6.61 -14.67 -12.34
C ALA A 141 7.67 -15.28 -13.28
N ARG A 142 8.93 -15.34 -12.85
CA ARG A 142 10.00 -16.04 -13.59
C ARG A 142 9.71 -17.53 -13.77
N LYS A 143 9.22 -18.20 -12.72
CA LYS A 143 8.82 -19.62 -12.81
C LYS A 143 7.66 -19.86 -13.78
N LEU A 144 6.64 -19.00 -13.77
CA LEU A 144 5.56 -19.08 -14.77
C LEU A 144 6.08 -18.89 -16.20
N GLN A 145 7.07 -18.01 -16.40
CA GLN A 145 7.70 -17.84 -17.72
C GLN A 145 8.48 -19.10 -18.15
N GLU A 146 9.20 -19.75 -17.23
CA GLU A 146 9.87 -21.03 -17.48
C GLU A 146 8.86 -22.13 -17.83
N GLU A 147 7.77 -22.25 -17.06
CA GLU A 147 6.67 -23.20 -17.29
C GLU A 147 6.00 -22.98 -18.66
N SER A 148 5.70 -21.71 -18.99
CA SER A 148 5.13 -21.35 -20.30
C SER A 148 6.06 -21.73 -21.46
N THR A 149 7.37 -21.55 -21.29
CA THR A 149 8.37 -21.96 -22.29
C THR A 149 8.40 -23.47 -22.45
N ALA A 150 8.37 -24.23 -21.35
CA ALA A 150 8.35 -25.69 -21.38
C ALA A 150 7.10 -26.24 -22.07
N ILE A 151 5.92 -25.66 -21.80
CA ILE A 151 4.66 -25.99 -22.48
C ILE A 151 4.76 -25.74 -23.99
N ALA A 152 5.37 -24.62 -24.39
CA ALA A 152 5.56 -24.31 -25.80
C ALA A 152 6.46 -25.33 -26.52
N GLU A 153 7.51 -25.83 -25.85
CA GLU A 153 8.36 -26.90 -26.39
C GLU A 153 7.63 -28.25 -26.48
N LEU A 154 6.85 -28.63 -25.45
CA LEU A 154 6.01 -29.83 -25.49
C LEU A 154 5.02 -29.78 -26.66
N ARG A 155 4.41 -28.61 -26.90
CA ARG A 155 3.51 -28.40 -28.04
C ARG A 155 4.21 -28.55 -29.39
N LYS A 156 5.47 -28.10 -29.52
CA LYS A 156 6.26 -28.30 -30.74
C LYS A 156 6.57 -29.78 -30.98
N ARG A 157 6.96 -30.52 -29.94
CA ARG A 157 7.22 -31.96 -30.00
C ARG A 157 5.98 -32.75 -30.39
N GLN A 158 4.83 -32.41 -29.80
CA GLN A 158 3.53 -32.96 -30.18
C GLN A 158 3.22 -32.73 -31.67
N ALA A 159 3.44 -31.51 -32.17
CA ALA A 159 3.25 -31.18 -33.58
C ALA A 159 4.23 -31.92 -34.51
N ALA A 160 5.40 -32.34 -34.02
CA ALA A 160 6.37 -33.16 -34.72
C ALA A 160 6.03 -34.67 -34.68
N GLY A 161 4.93 -35.08 -34.04
CA GLY A 161 4.46 -36.45 -33.97
C GLY A 161 5.02 -37.27 -32.80
N GLU A 162 5.71 -36.63 -31.84
CA GLU A 162 6.09 -37.30 -30.58
C GLU A 162 4.87 -37.48 -29.68
N ASN A 163 4.77 -38.64 -29.02
CA ASN A 163 3.70 -38.91 -28.06
C ASN A 163 4.05 -38.29 -26.69
N VAL A 164 3.65 -37.03 -26.50
CA VAL A 164 3.89 -36.23 -25.27
C VAL A 164 2.58 -35.69 -24.66
N ASP A 165 1.43 -36.26 -25.02
CA ASP A 165 0.10 -35.74 -24.64
C ASP A 165 -0.11 -35.68 -23.12
N ASP A 166 0.34 -36.72 -22.40
CA ASP A 166 0.28 -36.77 -20.94
C ASP A 166 1.22 -35.75 -20.28
N GLU A 167 2.42 -35.55 -20.84
CA GLU A 167 3.40 -34.57 -20.37
C GLU A 167 2.85 -33.15 -20.55
N PHE A 168 2.28 -32.88 -21.73
CA PHE A 168 1.66 -31.60 -22.06
C PHE A 168 0.49 -31.29 -21.14
N THR A 169 -0.43 -32.24 -20.96
CA THR A 169 -1.62 -32.05 -20.11
C THR A 169 -1.23 -31.73 -18.67
N LYS A 170 -0.30 -32.51 -18.09
CA LYS A 170 0.20 -32.25 -16.73
C LYS A 170 0.88 -30.88 -16.59
N ALA A 171 1.74 -30.52 -17.54
CA ALA A 171 2.42 -29.22 -17.53
C ALA A 171 1.42 -28.06 -17.63
N GLN A 172 0.39 -28.19 -18.48
CA GLN A 172 -0.64 -27.17 -18.63
C GLN A 172 -1.49 -27.01 -17.36
N GLU A 173 -1.92 -28.11 -16.74
CA GLU A 173 -2.69 -28.09 -15.49
C GLU A 173 -1.90 -27.44 -14.34
N GLU A 174 -0.61 -27.77 -14.22
CA GLU A 174 0.28 -27.16 -13.22
C GLU A 174 0.44 -25.66 -13.45
N TYR A 175 0.69 -25.24 -14.70
CA TYR A 175 0.79 -23.83 -15.06
C TYR A 175 -0.50 -23.08 -14.77
N ASP A 176 -1.67 -23.61 -15.15
CA ASP A 176 -2.95 -22.95 -14.95
C ASP A 176 -3.25 -22.76 -13.44
N TRP A 177 -2.92 -23.77 -12.63
CA TRP A 177 -3.00 -23.67 -11.17
C TRP A 177 -2.07 -22.56 -10.64
N ASN A 178 -0.80 -22.58 -11.04
CA ASN A 178 0.21 -21.63 -10.59
C ASN A 178 -0.13 -20.18 -11.01
N ALA A 179 -0.59 -19.99 -12.25
CA ALA A 179 -0.96 -18.70 -12.80
C ALA A 179 -2.15 -18.09 -12.06
N ARG A 180 -3.16 -18.91 -11.73
CA ARG A 180 -4.29 -18.47 -10.90
C ARG A 180 -3.83 -18.02 -9.52
N VAL A 181 -3.01 -18.83 -8.84
CA VAL A 181 -2.50 -18.49 -7.49
C VAL A 181 -1.63 -17.23 -7.52
N PHE A 182 -0.82 -17.05 -8.56
CA PHE A 182 -0.04 -15.83 -8.77
C PHE A 182 -0.95 -14.61 -8.90
N LYS A 183 -1.94 -14.67 -9.79
CA LYS A 183 -2.87 -13.57 -10.03
C LYS A 183 -3.67 -13.19 -8.78
N GLU A 184 -4.20 -14.18 -8.06
CA GLU A 184 -4.94 -13.94 -6.81
C GLU A 184 -4.07 -13.21 -5.77
N ARG A 185 -2.78 -13.54 -5.68
CA ARG A 185 -1.87 -12.85 -4.76
C ARG A 185 -1.55 -11.44 -5.22
N GLU A 186 -1.33 -11.24 -6.51
CA GLU A 186 -1.12 -9.91 -7.10
C GLU A 186 -2.31 -8.99 -6.84
N ASP A 187 -3.54 -9.51 -6.97
CA ASP A 187 -4.78 -8.75 -6.73
C ASP A 187 -4.97 -8.32 -5.27
N ASN A 188 -4.36 -9.05 -4.33
CA ASN A 188 -4.45 -8.74 -2.90
C ASN A 188 -3.33 -7.81 -2.39
N LEU A 189 -2.32 -7.51 -3.21
CA LEU A 189 -1.22 -6.62 -2.85
C LEU A 189 -1.70 -5.20 -2.44
N PRO A 190 -2.68 -4.56 -3.13
CA PRO A 190 -3.18 -3.25 -2.71
C PRO A 190 -3.65 -3.20 -1.25
N LEU A 191 -4.32 -4.25 -0.77
CA LEU A 191 -4.79 -4.34 0.62
C LEU A 191 -3.61 -4.32 1.62
N ALA A 192 -2.50 -4.97 1.28
CA ALA A 192 -1.30 -4.93 2.11
C ALA A 192 -0.67 -3.52 2.11
N CYS A 193 -0.74 -2.82 0.98
CA CYS A 193 -0.21 -1.46 0.81
C CYS A 193 -1.02 -0.39 1.55
N GLU A 194 -2.26 -0.66 1.92
CA GLU A 194 -3.09 0.25 2.74
C GLU A 194 -2.67 0.24 4.22
N ILE A 195 -2.15 -0.88 4.72
CA ILE A 195 -1.85 -1.05 6.15
C ILE A 195 -0.87 0.01 6.70
N PRO A 196 0.28 0.33 6.04
CA PRO A 196 1.14 1.41 6.51
C PRO A 196 0.42 2.77 6.58
N VAL A 197 -0.44 3.05 5.59
CA VAL A 197 -1.19 4.32 5.50
C VAL A 197 -2.17 4.45 6.67
N GLU A 198 -2.91 3.39 7.01
CA GLU A 198 -3.82 3.40 8.15
C GLU A 198 -3.08 3.64 9.48
N ILE A 199 -1.91 3.01 9.64
CA ILE A 199 -1.07 3.18 10.84
C ILE A 199 -0.59 4.63 10.95
N GLU A 200 -0.21 5.25 9.84
CA GLU A 200 0.19 6.66 9.78
C GLU A 200 -0.95 7.61 10.14
N GLN A 201 -2.13 7.41 9.54
CA GLN A 201 -3.33 8.21 9.80
C GLN A 201 -3.71 8.16 11.28
N ARG A 202 -3.66 6.96 11.89
CA ARG A 202 -3.90 6.79 13.32
C ARG A 202 -2.85 7.54 14.15
N ALA A 203 -1.57 7.40 13.83
CA ALA A 203 -0.50 8.09 14.57
C ALA A 203 -0.66 9.62 14.53
N PHE A 204 -1.05 10.17 13.37
CA PHE A 204 -1.37 11.59 13.22
C PHE A 204 -2.58 12.01 14.07
N ALA A 205 -3.65 11.21 14.07
CA ALA A 205 -4.84 11.49 14.89
C ALA A 205 -4.51 11.48 16.39
N LEU A 206 -3.74 10.50 16.85
CA LEU A 206 -3.25 10.42 18.22
C LEU A 206 -2.36 11.63 18.57
N GLY A 207 -1.49 12.06 17.65
CA GLY A 207 -0.69 13.27 17.80
C GLY A 207 -1.56 14.50 18.07
N ARG A 208 -2.57 14.75 17.23
CA ARG A 208 -3.49 15.88 17.44
C ARG A 208 -4.26 15.79 18.76
N ALA A 209 -4.72 14.59 19.14
CA ALA A 209 -5.41 14.38 20.41
C ALA A 209 -4.52 14.71 21.62
N ILE A 210 -3.24 14.33 21.59
CA ILE A 210 -2.29 14.67 22.67
C ILE A 210 -2.03 16.18 22.70
N ARG A 211 -1.84 16.83 21.54
CA ARG A 211 -1.59 18.27 21.44
C ARG A 211 -2.70 19.13 22.01
N PHE A 212 -3.94 18.69 21.87
CA PHE A 212 -5.10 19.37 22.44
C PHE A 212 -4.99 19.58 23.96
N HIS A 213 -4.27 18.71 24.68
CA HIS A 213 -4.11 18.77 26.14
C HIS A 213 -2.81 19.44 26.61
N MET A 214 -2.01 19.96 25.68
CA MET A 214 -0.76 20.65 25.98
C MET A 214 -0.95 22.17 25.98
N SER A 215 -0.11 22.85 26.76
CA SER A 215 -0.05 24.32 26.83
C SER A 215 0.58 24.98 25.60
#